data_AF-A0A415D7Y8-F1
#
_entry.id   AF-A0A415D7Y8-F1
#
_cell.length_a   1.000
_cell.length_b   1.000
_cell.length_c   1.000
_cell.angle_alpha   90.00
_cell.angle_beta   90.00
_cell.angle_gamma   90.00
#
_symmetry.space_group_name_H-M   'P 1'
#
loop_
_entity.id
_entity.type
_entity.pdbx_description
1 polymer ?
#
loop_
_entity_poly.entity_id
_entity_poly.type
_entity_poly.pdbx_seq_one_letter_code
_entity_poly.pdbx_strand_id
1 'polypeptide(L)'
;MTLTQQIITIGLCILGTMTTRFLPFIIFSENRKTPEFIQYIGKYLPSAVFGMLIIYCLRNVDVLHGTHGLPEAVSILITTLLHIWKRNMFLSIAAGTISYMLLLHFL
;
A
#
# COMPACT_ATOMS: atom_id res chain seq x y z
N MET A 1 -14.20 5.91 25.30
CA MET A 1 -15.29 5.52 24.36
C MET A 1 -16.23 4.60 25.11
N THR A 2 -17.51 4.95 25.21
CA THR A 2 -18.50 4.06 25.87
C THR A 2 -18.83 2.88 24.95
N LEU A 3 -19.25 1.72 25.52
CA LEU A 3 -19.59 0.53 24.72
C LEU A 3 -20.64 0.84 23.64
N THR A 4 -21.62 1.69 23.96
CA THR A 4 -22.64 2.15 23.01
C THR A 4 -22.04 2.91 21.82
N GLN A 5 -21.09 3.82 22.06
CA GLN A 5 -20.40 4.56 20.99
C GLN A 5 -19.58 3.62 20.11
N GLN A 6 -18.93 2.62 20.69
CA GLN A 6 -18.12 1.65 19.96
C GLN A 6 -18.99 0.80 19.02
N ILE A 7 -20.13 0.30 19.50
CA ILE A 7 -21.08 -0.48 18.70
C ILE A 7 -21.64 0.35 17.54
N ILE A 8 -22.04 1.60 17.80
CA ILE A 8 -22.56 2.50 16.76
C ILE A 8 -21.49 2.77 15.70
N THR A 9 -20.25 3.05 16.11
CA THR A 9 -19.14 3.33 15.18
C THR A 9 -18.83 2.12 14.31
N ILE A 10 -18.76 0.92 14.90
CA ILE A 10 -18.54 -0.32 14.15
C ILE A 10 -19.69 -0.55 13.15
N GLY A 11 -20.94 -0.39 13.60
CA GLY A 11 -22.10 -0.52 12.72
C GLY A 11 -22.06 0.44 11.53
N LEU A 12 -21.70 1.70 11.77
CA LEU A 12 -21.58 2.71 10.73
C LEU A 12 -20.46 2.37 9.73
N CYS A 13 -19.30 1.91 10.21
CA CYS A 13 -18.19 1.46 9.36
C CYS A 13 -18.58 0.25 8.50
N ILE A 14 -19.31 -0.73 9.07
CA ILE A 14 -19.79 -1.89 8.33
C ILE A 14 -20.76 -1.45 7.24
N LEU A 15 -21.76 -0.62 7.58
CA LEU A 15 -22.73 -0.11 6.60
C LEU A 15 -22.06 0.68 5.48
N GLY A 16 -21.12 1.57 5.81
CA GLY A 16 -20.35 2.32 4.81
C GLY A 16 -19.51 1.41 3.90
N THR A 17 -18.82 0.42 4.47
CA THR A 17 -17.98 -0.53 3.71
C THR A 17 -18.82 -1.41 2.81
N MET A 18 -19.92 -1.95 3.32
CA MET A 18 -20.83 -2.78 2.53
C MET A 18 -21.46 -1.96 1.41
N THR A 19 -21.95 -0.75 1.72
CA THR A 19 -22.56 0.13 0.71
C THR A 19 -21.55 0.43 -0.40
N THR A 20 -20.35 0.92 -0.09
CA THR A 20 -19.33 1.23 -1.11
C THR A 20 -18.85 0.03 -1.91
N ARG A 21 -18.85 -1.18 -1.32
CA ARG A 21 -18.47 -2.42 -2.02
C ARG A 21 -19.59 -2.95 -2.92
N PHE A 22 -20.86 -2.86 -2.50
CA PHE A 22 -22.01 -3.33 -3.26
C PHE A 22 -22.55 -2.31 -4.28
N LEU A 23 -22.32 -1.01 -4.06
CA LEU A 23 -22.70 0.06 -4.97
C LEU A 23 -22.23 -0.18 -6.43
N PRO A 24 -20.95 -0.51 -6.70
CA PRO A 24 -20.52 -0.77 -8.06
C PRO A 24 -21.21 -1.98 -8.68
N PHE A 25 -21.54 -3.02 -7.92
CA PHE A 25 -22.27 -4.18 -8.45
C PHE A 25 -23.74 -3.87 -8.77
N ILE A 26 -24.39 -2.99 -8.00
CA ILE A 26 -25.77 -2.55 -8.27
C ILE A 26 -25.82 -1.62 -9.49
N ILE A 27 -24.87 -0.68 -9.59
CA ILE A 27 -24.82 0.30 -10.69
C ILE A 27 -24.34 -0.36 -12.00
N PHE A 28 -23.36 -1.25 -11.93
CA PHE A 28 -22.81 -1.98 -13.07
C PHE A 28 -23.33 -3.43 -13.07
N SER A 29 -24.61 -3.57 -13.41
CA SER A 29 -25.24 -4.88 -13.64
C SER A 29 -24.55 -5.64 -14.79
N GLU A 30 -24.48 -6.97 -14.67
CA GLU A 30 -23.77 -7.95 -15.52
C GLU A 30 -23.95 -7.76 -17.05
N ASN A 31 -25.03 -7.09 -17.49
CA ASN A 31 -25.33 -6.84 -18.89
C ASN A 31 -24.78 -5.50 -19.46
N ARG A 32 -24.08 -4.70 -18.65
CA ARG A 32 -23.52 -3.40 -19.07
C ARG A 32 -22.00 -3.43 -18.95
N LYS A 33 -21.29 -3.21 -20.06
CA LYS A 33 -19.83 -2.99 -20.03
C LYS A 33 -19.54 -1.82 -19.09
N THR A 34 -18.67 -2.03 -18.11
CA THR A 34 -18.18 -0.96 -17.24
C THR A 34 -17.57 0.14 -18.12
N PRO A 35 -17.86 1.43 -17.86
CA PRO A 35 -17.40 2.52 -18.72
C PRO A 35 -15.88 2.55 -18.76
N GLU A 36 -15.32 2.85 -19.93
CA GLU A 36 -13.87 2.80 -20.20
C GLU A 36 -13.07 3.65 -19.21
N PHE A 37 -13.65 4.77 -18.74
CA PHE A 37 -13.05 5.62 -17.72
C PHE A 37 -12.81 4.88 -16.39
N ILE A 38 -13.75 4.06 -15.93
CA ILE A 38 -13.61 3.31 -14.67
C ILE A 38 -12.59 2.18 -14.82
N GLN A 39 -12.57 1.50 -15.97
CA GLN A 39 -11.55 0.49 -16.27
C GLN A 39 -10.16 1.11 -16.36
N TYR A 40 -10.05 2.29 -16.97
CA TYR A 40 -8.80 3.06 -17.05
C TYR A 40 -8.30 3.40 -15.64
N ILE A 41 -9.14 4.02 -14.80
CA ILE A 41 -8.80 4.31 -13.41
C ILE A 41 -8.36 3.02 -12.68
N GLY A 42 -9.13 1.93 -12.77
CA GLY A 42 -8.79 0.66 -12.13
C GLY A 42 -7.47 0.05 -12.60
N LYS A 43 -7.08 0.28 -13.86
CA LYS A 43 -5.80 -0.20 -14.43
C LYS A 43 -4.60 0.61 -13.96
N TYR A 44 -4.72 1.93 -13.84
CA TYR A 44 -3.59 2.82 -13.53
C TYR A 44 -3.47 3.18 -12.05
N LEU A 45 -4.58 3.14 -11.30
CA LEU A 45 -4.62 3.50 -9.89
C LEU A 45 -3.71 2.63 -9.01
N PRO A 46 -3.64 1.29 -9.17
CA PRO A 46 -2.71 0.47 -8.41
C PRO A 46 -1.25 0.95 -8.59
N SER A 47 -0.84 1.20 -9.83
CA SER A 47 0.53 1.66 -10.13
C SER A 47 0.81 3.04 -9.52
N ALA A 48 -0.16 3.95 -9.55
CA ALA A 48 -0.02 5.29 -8.96
C ALA A 48 0.09 5.23 -7.43
N VAL A 49 -0.73 4.38 -6.79
CA VAL A 49 -0.72 4.20 -5.33
C VAL A 49 0.61 3.57 -4.87
N PHE A 50 1.16 2.61 -5.60
CA PHE A 50 2.50 2.08 -5.30
C PHE A 50 3.59 3.15 -5.40
N GLY A 51 3.54 4.02 -6.42
CA GLY A 51 4.47 5.16 -6.52
C GLY A 51 4.35 6.13 -5.34
N MET A 52 3.11 6.47 -4.95
CA MET A 52 2.84 7.33 -3.80
C MET A 52 3.34 6.70 -2.49
N LEU A 53 3.13 5.39 -2.30
CA LEU A 53 3.61 4.64 -1.13
C LEU A 53 5.13 4.76 -0.98
N ILE A 54 5.88 4.61 -2.08
CA ILE A 54 7.34 4.78 -2.08
C ILE A 54 7.70 6.19 -1.61
N ILE A 55 7.11 7.23 -2.22
CA ILE A 55 7.37 8.63 -1.85
C ILE A 55 7.04 8.89 -0.37
N TYR A 56 5.91 8.35 0.11
CA TYR A 56 5.48 8.52 1.49
C TYR A 56 6.40 7.81 2.48
N CYS A 57 6.84 6.59 2.16
CA CYS A 57 7.83 5.87 2.95
C CYS A 57 9.13 6.65 3.06
N LEU A 58 9.62 7.27 1.97
CA LEU A 58 10.83 8.10 2.01
C LEU A 58 10.62 9.47 2.67
N ARG A 59 9.40 10.01 2.67
CA ARG A 59 9.11 11.35 3.22
C ARG A 59 9.37 11.44 4.73
N ASN A 60 9.10 10.35 5.46
CA ASN A 60 9.21 10.34 6.92
C ASN A 60 10.55 9.77 7.41
N VAL A 61 11.51 9.59 6.50
CA VAL A 61 12.86 9.15 6.80
C VAL A 61 13.71 10.38 7.13
N ASP A 62 14.04 10.52 8.41
CA ASP A 62 14.96 11.53 8.92
C ASP A 62 16.41 11.19 8.49
N VAL A 63 16.74 11.51 7.25
CA VAL A 63 18.09 11.35 6.67
C VAL A 63 19.19 12.13 7.42
N LEU A 64 18.83 13.01 8.35
CA LEU A 64 19.72 14.03 8.92
C LEU A 64 19.94 13.91 10.45
N HIS A 65 19.28 13.00 11.17
CA HIS A 65 19.48 12.82 12.61
C HIS A 65 19.88 11.38 12.97
N GLY A 66 21.18 11.13 13.02
CA GLY A 66 21.79 9.90 13.55
C GLY A 66 22.23 8.91 12.47
N THR A 67 23.10 7.97 12.85
CA THR A 67 23.76 6.91 12.05
C THR A 67 22.80 5.97 11.29
N HIS A 68 21.53 6.30 11.12
CA HIS A 68 20.48 5.45 10.53
C HIS A 68 20.18 5.71 9.04
N GLY A 69 20.69 6.79 8.43
CA GLY A 69 20.39 7.11 7.01
C GLY A 69 21.12 6.22 5.97
N LEU A 70 22.26 5.64 6.32
CA LEU A 70 23.02 4.71 5.45
C LEU A 70 22.27 3.37 5.23
N PRO A 71 21.74 2.73 6.29
CA PRO A 71 20.96 1.51 6.18
C PRO A 71 19.79 1.53 5.19
N GLU A 72 19.04 2.64 5.20
CA GLU A 72 17.85 2.80 4.39
C GLU A 72 18.19 2.97 2.92
N ALA A 73 19.21 3.78 2.61
CA ALA A 73 19.71 3.94 1.24
C ALA A 73 20.18 2.60 0.65
N VAL A 74 20.95 1.81 1.42
CA VAL A 74 21.44 0.49 0.97
C VAL A 74 20.30 -0.51 0.80
N SER A 75 19.34 -0.54 1.73
CA SER A 75 18.19 -1.44 1.65
C SER A 75 17.26 -1.12 0.46
N ILE A 76 17.06 0.17 0.16
CA ILE A 76 16.31 0.62 -1.02
C ILE A 76 17.05 0.24 -2.31
N LEU A 77 18.37 0.39 -2.36
CA LEU A 77 19.19 0.06 -3.52
C LEU A 77 19.18 -1.45 -3.81
N ILE A 78 19.34 -2.27 -2.76
CA ILE A 78 19.26 -3.74 -2.84
C ILE A 78 17.85 -4.18 -3.26
N THR A 79 16.80 -3.62 -2.65
CA THR A 79 15.41 -3.96 -3.00
C THR A 79 15.10 -3.59 -4.45
N THR A 80 15.60 -2.45 -4.92
CA THR A 80 15.43 -1.98 -6.30
C THR A 80 16.12 -2.90 -7.30
N LEU A 81 17.39 -3.25 -7.04
CA LEU A 81 18.16 -4.20 -7.86
C LEU A 81 17.47 -5.57 -7.92
N LEU A 82 16.98 -6.06 -6.79
CA LEU A 82 16.35 -7.37 -6.69
C LEU A 82 14.95 -7.38 -7.35
N HIS A 83 14.20 -6.28 -7.26
CA HIS A 83 12.92 -6.11 -7.95
C HIS A 83 13.07 -6.12 -9.47
N ILE A 84 14.10 -5.44 -9.99
CA ILE A 84 14.42 -5.41 -11.42
C ILE A 84 14.78 -6.80 -11.94
N TRP A 85 15.51 -7.60 -11.16
CA TRP A 85 15.97 -8.91 -11.59
C TRP A 85 14.88 -9.99 -11.52
N LYS A 86 14.06 -9.99 -10.45
CA LYS A 86 13.14 -11.10 -10.16
C LYS A 86 11.70 -10.85 -10.61
N ARG A 87 11.31 -9.60 -10.92
CA ARG A 87 9.98 -9.18 -11.43
C ARG A 87 8.78 -9.77 -10.66
N ASN A 88 8.98 -10.19 -9.41
CA ASN A 88 8.01 -10.93 -8.62
C ASN A 88 7.70 -10.20 -7.30
N MET A 89 6.47 -9.70 -7.18
CA MET A 89 6.05 -8.74 -6.16
C MET A 89 6.22 -9.29 -4.73
N PHE A 90 5.81 -10.54 -4.49
CA PHE A 90 5.93 -11.18 -3.17
C PHE A 90 7.39 -11.29 -2.70
N LEU A 91 8.30 -11.60 -3.63
CA LEU A 91 9.71 -11.79 -3.28
C LEU A 91 10.40 -10.47 -2.98
N SER A 92 10.00 -9.39 -3.66
CA SER A 92 10.51 -8.04 -3.39
C SER A 92 10.05 -7.48 -2.05
N ILE A 93 8.81 -7.77 -1.64
CA ILE A 93 8.30 -7.36 -0.33
C ILE A 93 9.07 -8.10 0.77
N ALA A 94 9.16 -9.42 0.67
CA ALA A 94 9.87 -10.22 1.67
C ALA A 94 11.36 -9.85 1.76
N ALA A 95 12.04 -9.69 0.62
CA ALA A 95 13.45 -9.30 0.60
C ALA A 95 13.69 -7.91 1.20
N GLY A 96 12.85 -6.93 0.86
CA GLY A 96 12.95 -5.57 1.41
C GLY A 96 12.71 -5.54 2.92
N THR A 97 11.69 -6.23 3.42
CA THR A 97 11.41 -6.31 4.86
C THR A 97 12.52 -7.02 5.63
N ILE A 98 13.03 -8.15 5.13
CA ILE A 98 14.11 -8.91 5.78
C ILE A 98 15.41 -8.10 5.80
N SER A 99 15.77 -7.45 4.68
CA SER A 99 16.95 -6.60 4.60
C SER A 99 16.87 -5.44 5.60
N TYR A 100 15.72 -4.76 5.67
CA TYR A 100 15.52 -3.66 6.61
C TYR A 100 15.58 -4.12 8.07
N MET A 101 14.94 -5.24 8.41
CA MET A 101 14.96 -5.78 9.78
C MET A 101 16.36 -6.24 10.20
N LEU A 102 17.13 -6.86 9.29
CA LEU A 102 18.50 -7.28 9.59
C LEU A 102 19.42 -6.08 9.80
N LEU A 103 19.28 -5.02 8.99
CA LEU A 103 20.08 -3.81 9.17
C LEU A 103 19.73 -3.05 10.46
N LEU A 104 18.46 -2.99 10.85
CA LEU A 104 18.05 -2.43 12.15
C LEU A 104 18.55 -3.24 13.34
N HIS A 105 18.70 -4.56 13.19
CA HIS A 105 19.12 -5.43 14.29
C HIS A 105 20.65 -5.44 14.46
N PHE A 106 21.39 -5.16 13.39
CA PHE A 106 22.86 -5.20 13.39
C PHE A 106 23.52 -3.83 13.66
N LEU A 107 22.74 -2.75 13.66
CA LEU A 107 23.18 -1.36 13.94
C LEU A 107 22.61 -0.89 15.29
#